data_AF-A0A2T5FY17-F1
#
_entry.id   AF-A0A2T5FY17-F1
#
_cell.length_a   1.000
_cell.length_b   1.000
_cell.length_c   1.000
_cell.angle_alpha   90.00
_cell.angle_beta   90.00
_cell.angle_gamma   90.00
#
_symmetry.space_group_name_H-M   'P 1'
#
loop_
_entity.id
_entity.type
_entity.pdbx_description
1 polymer ?
#
loop_
_entity_poly.entity_id
_entity_poly.type
_entity_poly.pdbx_seq_one_letter_code
_entity_poly.pdbx_strand_id
1 'polypeptide(L)'
;MLVMLAICALIMGIVFGAASRGVRDNFGLADRALDSAERARAETEFRRLLHAGHPTASLAGSVDTLNLALTYVESRGCGGGKTVRLRLVHKAGGGALHCDRNGRDVPILAWRRGEARFAYSEDGRLWHDRWPPAACGQARPILPLVRLTLLRAGHVDHVWIEQAGSGQSVANPGLL
;
A
#
# COMPACT_ATOMS: atom_id res chain seq x y z
N MET A 1 13.94 38.16 48.97
CA MET A 1 13.11 36.96 48.73
C MET A 1 12.27 37.06 47.45
N LEU A 2 11.56 38.18 47.21
CA LEU A 2 10.77 38.42 45.98
C LEU A 2 11.56 38.24 44.67
N VAL A 3 12.80 38.72 44.59
CA VAL A 3 13.66 38.60 43.40
C VAL A 3 13.96 37.14 43.05
N MET A 4 14.18 36.28 44.05
CA MET A 4 14.50 34.87 43.84
C MET A 4 13.28 34.10 43.30
N LEU A 5 12.08 34.42 43.79
CA LEU A 5 10.82 33.86 43.27
C LEU A 5 10.57 34.27 41.81
N ALA A 6 10.86 35.52 41.45
CA ALA A 6 10.73 36.00 40.08
C ALA A 6 11.68 35.27 39.11
N ILE A 7 12.94 35.05 39.53
CA ILE A 7 13.93 34.30 38.73
C ILE A 7 13.50 32.84 38.56
N CYS A 8 13.05 32.17 39.63
CA CYS A 8 12.55 30.80 39.53
C CYS A 8 11.33 30.68 38.60
N ALA A 9 10.40 31.63 38.66
CA ALA A 9 9.24 31.67 37.77
C ALA A 9 9.65 31.86 36.29
N LEU A 10 10.63 32.74 36.03
CA LEU A 10 11.17 32.97 34.69
C LEU A 10 11.85 31.70 34.13
N ILE A 11 12.67 31.03 34.95
CA ILE A 11 13.36 29.79 34.55
C ILE A 11 12.34 28.67 34.28
N MET A 12 11.35 28.47 35.16
CA MET A 12 10.29 27.48 34.91
C MET A 12 9.51 27.76 33.62
N GLY A 13 9.19 29.03 33.34
CA GLY A 13 8.51 29.42 32.11
C GLY A 13 9.32 29.06 30.85
N ILE A 14 10.64 29.30 30.88
CA ILE A 14 11.54 28.97 29.76
C ILE A 14 11.67 27.46 29.59
N VAL A 15 11.89 26.71 30.68
CA VAL A 15 12.03 25.24 30.62
C VAL A 15 10.75 24.58 30.16
N PHE A 16 9.59 25.04 30.63
CA PHE A 16 8.28 24.51 30.22
C PHE A 16 7.99 24.80 28.74
N GLY A 17 8.34 26.00 28.27
CA GLY A 17 8.23 26.36 26.85
C GLY A 17 9.10 25.48 25.96
N ALA A 18 10.37 25.27 26.32
CA ALA A 18 11.30 24.43 25.56
C ALA A 18 10.88 22.95 25.58
N ALA A 19 10.47 22.43 26.74
CA ALA A 19 10.01 21.05 26.89
C ALA A 19 8.76 20.77 26.05
N SER A 20 7.79 21.70 26.02
CA SER A 20 6.55 21.53 25.25
C SER A 20 6.77 21.47 23.72
N ARG A 21 7.76 22.20 23.20
CA ARG A 21 8.14 22.16 21.78
C ARG A 21 8.84 20.85 21.43
N GLY A 22 9.84 20.46 22.24
CA GLY A 22 10.57 19.21 22.02
C GLY A 22 9.68 17.96 22.02
N VAL A 23 8.65 17.93 22.88
CA VAL A 23 7.67 16.84 22.90
C VAL A 23 6.86 16.77 21.59
N ARG A 24 6.40 17.91 21.05
CA ARG A 24 5.61 17.94 19.81
C ARG A 24 6.42 17.51 18.59
N ASP A 25 7.67 17.94 18.49
CA ASP A 25 8.54 17.60 17.37
C ASP A 25 8.89 16.10 17.37
N ASN A 26 9.11 15.53 18.56
CA ASN A 26 9.36 14.09 18.72
C ASN A 26 8.15 13.25 18.30
N PHE A 27 6.92 13.65 18.67
CA PHE A 27 5.71 12.96 18.21
C PHE A 27 5.54 13.06 16.69
N GLY A 28 5.82 14.22 16.09
CA GLY A 28 5.76 14.39 14.64
C GLY A 28 6.80 13.54 13.88
N LEU A 29 7.95 13.25 14.47
CA LEU A 29 8.95 12.34 13.90
C LEU A 29 8.53 10.87 14.06
N ALA A 30 8.03 10.50 15.24
CA ALA A 30 7.52 9.15 15.50
C ALA A 30 6.35 8.78 14.57
N ASP A 31 5.38 9.68 14.37
CA ASP A 31 4.25 9.48 13.46
C ASP A 31 4.74 9.27 12.01
N ARG A 32 5.72 10.06 11.55
CA ARG A 32 6.30 9.89 10.21
C ARG A 32 7.06 8.57 10.05
N ALA A 33 7.79 8.15 11.08
CA ALA A 33 8.49 6.88 11.07
C ALA A 33 7.51 5.69 11.02
N LEU A 34 6.43 5.76 11.79
CA LEU A 34 5.36 4.75 11.78
C LEU A 34 4.68 4.68 10.40
N ASP A 35 4.28 5.83 9.85
CA ASP A 35 3.70 5.93 8.49
C ASP A 35 4.62 5.31 7.44
N SER A 36 5.93 5.56 7.53
CA SER A 36 6.93 4.99 6.61
C SER A 36 7.06 3.47 6.76
N ALA A 37 7.05 2.97 8.00
CA ALA A 37 7.15 1.54 8.29
C ALA A 37 5.89 0.78 7.80
N GLU A 38 4.71 1.34 8.01
CA GLU A 38 3.44 0.80 7.51
C GLU A 38 3.42 0.76 5.97
N ARG A 39 3.88 1.83 5.31
CA ARG A 39 3.98 1.88 3.84
C ARG A 39 4.95 0.83 3.30
N ALA A 40 6.14 0.70 3.88
CA ALA A 40 7.12 -0.31 3.44
C ALA A 40 6.59 -1.74 3.60
N ARG A 41 5.89 -2.01 4.72
CA ARG A 41 5.24 -3.31 4.95
C ARG A 41 4.13 -3.57 3.94
N ALA A 42 3.27 -2.59 3.70
CA ALA A 42 2.17 -2.68 2.74
C ALA A 42 2.67 -2.86 1.30
N GLU A 43 3.74 -2.16 0.93
CA GLU A 43 4.39 -2.31 -0.35
C GLU A 43 4.92 -3.74 -0.52
N THR A 44 5.65 -4.26 0.47
CA THR A 44 6.14 -5.65 0.45
C THR A 44 5.00 -6.65 0.28
N GLU A 45 3.89 -6.44 0.99
CA GLU A 45 2.69 -7.28 0.88
C GLU A 45 2.07 -7.20 -0.52
N PHE A 46 1.93 -5.98 -1.05
CA PHE A 46 1.40 -5.71 -2.39
C PHE A 46 2.22 -6.40 -3.48
N ARG A 47 3.55 -6.22 -3.47
CA ARG A 47 4.46 -6.87 -4.42
C ARG A 47 4.35 -8.38 -4.32
N ARG A 48 4.36 -8.92 -3.10
CA ARG A 48 4.21 -10.36 -2.87
C ARG A 48 2.92 -10.91 -3.46
N LEU A 49 1.78 -10.24 -3.25
CA LEU A 49 0.49 -10.66 -3.79
C LEU A 49 0.45 -10.59 -5.32
N LEU A 50 1.10 -9.60 -5.92
CA LEU A 50 1.21 -9.51 -7.38
C LEU A 50 2.10 -10.60 -7.96
N HIS A 51 3.27 -10.87 -7.37
CA HIS A 51 4.15 -11.95 -7.79
C HIS A 51 3.51 -13.33 -7.60
N ALA A 52 2.69 -13.50 -6.57
CA ALA A 52 1.90 -14.69 -6.32
C ALA A 52 0.80 -14.96 -7.38
N GLY A 53 0.50 -13.96 -8.21
CA GLY A 53 -0.49 -14.06 -9.27
C GLY A 53 -0.19 -15.21 -10.23
N HIS A 54 -1.22 -15.99 -10.58
CA HIS A 54 -1.07 -17.04 -11.57
C HIS A 54 -0.88 -16.41 -12.95
N PRO A 55 0.20 -16.73 -13.69
CA PRO A 55 0.56 -16.00 -14.91
C PRO A 55 -0.45 -16.17 -16.06
N THR A 56 -1.23 -17.25 -16.03
CA THR A 56 -2.29 -17.50 -17.02
C THR A 56 -3.69 -17.14 -16.52
N ALA A 57 -3.83 -16.68 -15.28
CA ALA A 57 -5.13 -16.28 -14.79
C ALA A 57 -5.50 -14.88 -15.26
N SER A 58 -6.79 -14.71 -15.56
CA SER A 58 -7.34 -13.40 -15.89
C SER A 58 -7.24 -12.46 -14.69
N LEU A 59 -6.41 -11.43 -14.80
CA LEU A 59 -6.48 -10.26 -13.91
C LEU A 59 -7.70 -9.44 -14.30
N ALA A 60 -8.48 -9.01 -13.31
CA ALA A 60 -9.60 -8.10 -13.51
C ALA A 60 -9.48 -6.95 -12.52
N GLY A 61 -9.41 -5.72 -13.02
CA GLY A 61 -9.17 -4.55 -12.19
C GLY A 61 -9.89 -3.30 -12.68
N SER A 62 -10.25 -2.46 -11.72
CA SER A 62 -10.74 -1.09 -11.89
C SER A 62 -9.88 -0.13 -11.06
N VAL A 63 -10.22 1.16 -11.08
CA VAL A 63 -9.52 2.19 -10.32
C VAL A 63 -9.51 1.93 -8.81
N ASP A 64 -10.51 1.22 -8.29
CA ASP A 64 -10.69 0.93 -6.86
C ASP A 64 -10.49 -0.52 -6.47
N THR A 65 -10.50 -1.45 -7.44
CA THR A 65 -10.45 -2.88 -7.14
C THR A 65 -9.50 -3.62 -8.05
N LEU A 66 -8.83 -4.65 -7.52
CA LEU A 66 -7.97 -5.54 -8.25
C LEU A 66 -8.24 -6.97 -7.79
N ASN A 67 -8.64 -7.84 -8.71
CA ASN A 67 -8.87 -9.25 -8.45
C ASN A 67 -7.70 -10.07 -9.03
N LEU A 68 -7.10 -10.88 -8.17
CA LEU A 68 -5.97 -11.73 -8.47
C LEU A 68 -6.35 -13.20 -8.21
N ALA A 69 -6.12 -14.06 -9.19
CA ALA A 69 -6.01 -15.48 -8.91
C ALA A 69 -4.54 -15.79 -8.60
N LEU A 70 -4.30 -16.56 -7.55
CA LEU A 70 -2.99 -16.83 -7.01
C LEU A 70 -2.63 -18.31 -7.17
N THR A 71 -1.36 -18.58 -7.46
CA THR A 71 -0.77 -19.92 -7.28
C THR A 71 -0.51 -20.11 -5.79
N TYR A 72 -1.58 -20.39 -5.02
CA TYR A 72 -1.60 -20.57 -3.54
C TYR A 72 -0.42 -19.95 -2.78
N VAL A 73 -0.63 -18.80 -2.13
CA VAL A 73 0.43 -18.15 -1.36
C VAL A 73 0.00 -17.93 0.06
N GLU A 74 0.77 -18.43 1.04
CA GLU A 74 0.62 -18.05 2.44
C GLU A 74 1.01 -16.60 2.66
N SER A 75 -0.01 -15.74 2.72
CA SER A 75 0.17 -14.36 3.13
C SER A 75 0.03 -14.19 4.65
N ARG A 76 0.98 -13.53 5.32
CA ARG A 76 0.86 -13.19 6.75
C ARG A 76 -0.13 -12.05 6.98
N GLY A 77 -0.26 -11.14 6.02
CA GLY A 77 -1.18 -10.01 6.10
C GLY A 77 -2.61 -10.39 5.70
N CYS A 78 -2.78 -10.92 4.49
CA CYS A 78 -4.08 -11.27 3.91
C CYS A 78 -4.49 -12.75 4.14
N GLY A 79 -3.62 -13.58 4.73
CA GLY A 79 -3.82 -15.03 4.85
C GLY A 79 -3.52 -15.78 3.54
N GLY A 80 -3.37 -17.11 3.56
CA GLY A 80 -3.05 -17.88 2.34
C GLY A 80 -4.15 -18.62 1.58
N GLY A 81 -4.30 -18.41 0.26
CA GLY A 81 -5.30 -19.06 -0.61
C GLY A 81 -5.17 -18.80 -2.12
N LYS A 82 -6.20 -19.18 -2.90
CA LYS A 82 -6.17 -19.22 -4.38
C LYS A 82 -6.71 -17.98 -5.08
N THR A 83 -7.49 -17.14 -4.39
CA THR A 83 -8.02 -15.89 -4.92
C THR A 83 -7.92 -14.80 -3.87
N VAL A 84 -7.56 -13.60 -4.30
CA VAL A 84 -7.46 -12.41 -3.47
C VAL A 84 -8.06 -11.23 -4.22
N ARG A 85 -8.84 -10.41 -3.52
CA ARG A 85 -9.33 -9.13 -4.01
C ARG A 85 -8.69 -8.01 -3.20
N LEU A 86 -7.92 -7.17 -3.86
CA LEU A 86 -7.47 -5.90 -3.31
C LEU A 86 -8.52 -4.82 -3.58
N ARG A 87 -8.84 -4.01 -2.58
CA ARG A 87 -9.87 -2.97 -2.67
C ARG A 87 -9.42 -1.71 -1.96
N LEU A 88 -9.60 -0.57 -2.61
CA LEU A 88 -9.43 0.74 -2.01
C LEU A 88 -10.75 1.13 -1.32
N VAL A 89 -10.65 1.46 -0.03
CA VAL A 89 -11.76 1.92 0.79
C VAL A 89 -11.53 3.37 1.12
N HIS A 90 -12.22 4.25 0.41
CA HIS A 90 -12.14 5.70 0.63
C HIS A 90 -12.98 6.09 1.86
N LYS A 91 -12.44 6.97 2.69
CA LYS A 91 -13.09 7.55 3.87
C LYS A 91 -12.99 9.07 3.81
N ALA A 92 -13.79 9.78 4.59
CA ALA A 92 -13.72 11.25 4.64
C ALA A 92 -12.29 11.72 4.96
N GLY A 93 -11.62 12.26 3.95
CA GLY A 93 -10.26 12.76 4.04
C GLY A 93 -9.15 11.73 3.87
N GLY A 94 -9.40 10.41 3.79
CA GLY A 94 -8.34 9.38 3.72
C GLY A 94 -8.85 8.04 3.22
N GLY A 95 -8.27 6.93 3.67
CA GLY A 95 -8.73 5.62 3.22
C GLY A 95 -7.83 4.47 3.65
N ALA A 96 -8.08 3.30 3.07
CA ALA A 96 -7.30 2.10 3.30
C ALA A 96 -7.27 1.17 2.10
N LEU A 97 -6.17 0.44 1.92
CA LEU A 97 -6.06 -0.70 1.02
C LEU A 97 -6.43 -1.93 1.80
N HIS A 98 -7.51 -2.57 1.38
CA HIS A 98 -8.07 -3.77 1.97
C HIS A 98 -7.75 -4.98 1.10
N CYS A 99 -7.63 -6.12 1.76
CA CYS A 99 -7.52 -7.42 1.16
C CYS A 99 -8.73 -8.25 1.57
N ASP A 100 -9.60 -8.53 0.61
CA ASP A 100 -10.73 -9.43 0.77
C ASP A 100 -10.34 -10.83 0.27
N ARG A 101 -10.46 -11.80 1.17
CA ARG A 101 -10.16 -13.18 0.89
C ARG A 101 -11.09 -14.10 1.66
N ASN A 102 -11.82 -14.97 0.94
CA ASN A 102 -12.77 -15.91 1.53
C ASN A 102 -13.75 -15.22 2.51
N GLY A 103 -14.16 -13.99 2.20
CA GLY A 103 -15.04 -13.18 3.05
C GLY A 103 -14.36 -12.54 4.28
N ARG A 104 -13.04 -12.72 4.45
CA ARG A 104 -12.24 -11.98 5.44
C ARG A 104 -11.68 -10.73 4.79
N ASP A 105 -12.04 -9.58 5.35
CA ASP A 105 -11.56 -8.27 4.93
C ASP A 105 -10.46 -7.80 5.89
N VAL A 106 -9.23 -7.66 5.40
CA VAL A 106 -8.05 -7.29 6.21
C VAL A 106 -7.40 -6.02 5.66
N PRO A 107 -7.21 -4.97 6.47
CA PRO A 107 -6.48 -3.79 6.03
C PRO A 107 -4.98 -4.10 5.88
N ILE A 108 -4.41 -3.77 4.72
CA ILE A 108 -2.97 -3.85 4.42
C ILE A 108 -2.29 -2.50 4.68
N LEU A 109 -2.94 -1.41 4.27
CA LEU A 109 -2.45 -0.05 4.42
C LEU A 109 -3.59 0.87 4.82
N ALA A 110 -3.34 1.79 5.74
CA ALA A 110 -4.22 2.93 5.98
C ALA A 110 -3.50 4.22 5.63
N TRP A 111 -4.24 5.22 5.15
CA TRP A 111 -3.74 6.58 4.99
C TRP A 111 -4.71 7.57 5.60
N ARG A 112 -4.16 8.52 6.37
CA ARG A 112 -4.94 9.53 7.10
C ARG A 112 -5.45 10.64 6.18
N ARG A 113 -4.72 10.91 5.09
CA ARG A 113 -4.99 12.02 4.17
C ARG A 113 -4.85 11.63 2.72
N GLY A 114 -5.81 12.03 1.90
CA GLY A 114 -5.76 11.94 0.45
C GLY A 114 -6.47 10.71 -0.12
N GLU A 115 -6.10 10.35 -1.35
CA GLU A 115 -6.79 9.36 -2.18
C GLU A 115 -5.80 8.32 -2.69
N ALA A 116 -6.30 7.14 -3.06
CA ALA A 116 -5.50 6.14 -3.73
C ALA A 116 -6.20 5.68 -5.01
N ARG A 117 -5.43 5.20 -5.98
CA ARG A 117 -5.99 4.62 -7.21
C ARG A 117 -5.11 3.54 -7.80
N PHE A 118 -5.74 2.53 -8.37
CA PHE A 118 -5.10 1.58 -9.27
C PHE A 118 -5.10 2.11 -10.71
N ALA A 119 -4.04 1.81 -11.43
CA ALA A 119 -3.96 1.95 -12.87
C ALA A 119 -3.19 0.76 -13.46
N TYR A 120 -3.43 0.47 -14.73
CA TYR A 120 -2.94 -0.74 -15.37
C TYR A 120 -2.26 -0.43 -16.70
N SER A 121 -1.21 -1.16 -17.05
CA SER A 121 -0.47 -0.96 -18.29
C SER A 121 0.11 -2.26 -18.83
N GLU A 122 0.13 -2.42 -20.14
CA GLU A 122 0.82 -3.54 -20.81
C GLU A 122 2.33 -3.28 -20.91
N ASP A 123 2.73 -2.03 -21.10
CA ASP A 123 4.08 -1.64 -21.52
C ASP A 123 4.74 -0.55 -20.63
N GLY A 124 4.00 -0.04 -19.64
CA GLY A 124 4.41 1.03 -18.74
C GLY A 124 4.27 2.44 -19.31
N ARG A 125 3.87 2.58 -20.58
CA ARG A 125 3.75 3.87 -21.28
C ARG A 125 2.33 4.42 -21.19
N LEU A 126 1.35 3.59 -21.51
CA LEU A 126 -0.07 3.94 -21.45
C LEU A 126 -0.73 3.29 -20.23
N TRP A 127 -1.41 4.10 -19.43
CA TRP A 127 -2.04 3.67 -18.18
C TRP A 127 -3.55 3.82 -18.28
N HIS A 128 -4.27 2.78 -17.89
CA HIS A 128 -5.72 2.69 -17.95
C HIS A 128 -6.30 2.51 -16.54
N ASP A 129 -7.48 3.08 -16.30
CA ASP A 129 -8.20 2.94 -15.02
C ASP A 129 -8.89 1.56 -14.87
N ARG A 130 -8.92 0.78 -15.94
CA ARG A 130 -9.43 -0.59 -15.95
C ARG A 130 -8.49 -1.47 -16.73
N TRP A 131 -8.25 -2.67 -16.23
CA TRP A 131 -7.60 -3.70 -17.01
C TRP A 131 -8.66 -4.42 -17.84
N PRO A 132 -8.56 -4.42 -19.18
CA PRO A 132 -9.56 -5.10 -20.00
C PRO A 132 -9.51 -6.62 -19.72
N PRO A 133 -10.65 -7.33 -19.80
CA PRO A 133 -10.61 -8.78 -19.96
C PRO A 133 -9.83 -9.06 -21.24
N ALA A 134 -8.87 -10.00 -21.18
CA ALA A 134 -8.04 -10.36 -22.33
C ALA A 134 -8.90 -10.45 -23.59
N ALA A 135 -8.60 -9.61 -24.60
CA ALA A 135 -9.37 -9.60 -25.83
C ALA A 135 -9.41 -11.04 -26.38
N CYS A 136 -10.61 -11.57 -26.58
CA CYS A 136 -10.82 -12.92 -27.11
C CYS A 136 -9.97 -13.09 -28.38
N GLY A 137 -8.92 -13.91 -28.32
CA GLY A 137 -8.05 -14.19 -29.47
C GLY A 137 -6.58 -13.78 -29.31
N GLN A 138 -6.16 -13.16 -28.20
CA GLN A 138 -4.71 -13.03 -27.94
C GLN A 138 -4.11 -14.41 -27.59
N ALA A 139 -3.15 -14.85 -28.41
CA ALA A 139 -2.49 -16.15 -28.28
C ALA A 139 -1.59 -16.29 -27.04
N ARG A 140 -1.29 -15.19 -26.34
CA ARG A 140 -0.53 -15.18 -25.09
C ARG A 140 -1.16 -14.22 -24.07
N PRO A 141 -1.38 -14.65 -22.81
CA PRO A 141 -1.76 -13.74 -21.75
C PRO A 141 -0.61 -12.76 -21.49
N ILE A 142 -0.84 -11.47 -21.68
CA ILE A 142 0.10 -10.41 -21.30
C ILE A 142 -0.08 -10.16 -19.80
N LEU A 143 1.03 -10.18 -19.06
CA LEU A 143 1.06 -9.89 -17.63
C LEU A 143 1.05 -8.37 -17.42
N PRO A 144 -0.04 -7.77 -16.87
CA PRO A 144 -0.11 -6.34 -16.63
C PRO A 144 0.95 -5.85 -15.65
N LEU A 145 1.44 -4.65 -15.91
CA LEU A 145 1.92 -3.74 -14.87
C LEU A 145 0.72 -3.15 -14.14
N VAL A 146 0.75 -3.24 -12.82
CA VAL A 146 -0.23 -2.65 -11.91
C VAL A 146 0.45 -1.52 -11.17
N ARG A 147 -0.19 -0.35 -11.15
CA ARG A 147 0.27 0.82 -10.40
C ARG A 147 -0.73 1.19 -9.32
N LEU A 148 -0.29 1.20 -8.06
CA LEU A 148 -1.01 1.86 -6.98
C LEU A 148 -0.41 3.25 -6.77
N THR A 149 -1.23 4.29 -6.89
CA THR A 149 -0.83 5.67 -6.62
C THR A 149 -1.54 6.18 -5.38
N LEU A 150 -0.79 6.76 -4.44
CA LEU A 150 -1.33 7.53 -3.32
C LEU A 150 -1.15 9.02 -3.62
N LEU A 151 -2.25 9.76 -3.54
CA LEU A 151 -2.34 11.19 -3.78
C LEU A 151 -2.59 11.89 -2.45
N ARG A 152 -1.88 12.98 -2.17
CA ARG A 152 -2.10 13.84 -0.99
C ARG A 152 -2.27 15.28 -1.46
N ALA A 153 -3.43 15.87 -1.18
CA ALA A 153 -3.78 17.23 -1.61
C ALA A 153 -3.57 17.45 -3.13
N GLY A 154 -3.94 16.45 -3.95
CA GLY A 154 -3.79 16.51 -5.41
C GLY A 154 -2.39 16.19 -5.95
N HIS A 155 -1.38 16.05 -5.07
CA HIS A 155 -0.02 15.68 -5.47
C HIS A 155 0.25 14.20 -5.27
N VAL A 156 1.10 13.62 -6.12
CA VAL A 156 1.58 12.24 -5.96
C VAL A 156 2.47 12.18 -4.72
N ASP A 157 2.01 11.44 -3.70
CA ASP A 157 2.78 11.18 -2.49
C ASP A 157 3.63 9.93 -2.70
N HIS A 158 3.03 8.82 -3.13
CA HIS A 158 3.71 7.53 -3.34
C HIS A 158 3.19 6.81 -4.59
N VAL A 159 4.06 6.04 -5.24
CA VAL A 159 3.73 5.20 -6.39
C VAL A 159 4.39 3.85 -6.24
N TRP A 160 3.60 2.78 -6.33
CA TRP A 160 4.09 1.40 -6.42
C TRP A 160 3.72 0.85 -7.79
N ILE A 161 4.70 0.32 -8.52
CA ILE A 161 4.50 -0.30 -9.84
C ILE A 161 5.09 -1.70 -9.76
N GLU A 162 4.30 -2.69 -10.15
CA GLU A 162 4.77 -4.08 -10.24
C GLU A 162 4.07 -4.86 -11.35
N GLN A 163 4.75 -5.89 -11.86
CA GLN A 163 4.17 -6.80 -12.83
C GLN A 163 3.44 -7.95 -12.14
N ALA A 164 2.14 -8.11 -12.42
CA ALA A 164 1.36 -9.24 -11.91
C ALA A 164 1.87 -10.57 -12.50
N GLY A 165 1.98 -11.61 -11.68
CA GLY A 165 2.41 -12.95 -12.12
C GLY A 165 3.87 -13.06 -12.58
N SER A 166 4.70 -12.07 -12.30
CA SER A 166 6.15 -12.11 -12.58
C SER A 166 6.95 -12.97 -11.60
N GLY A 167 6.31 -13.46 -10.52
CA GLY A 167 6.90 -14.45 -9.63
C GLY A 167 7.17 -15.72 -10.43
N GLN A 168 8.42 -15.88 -10.83
CA GLN A 168 8.89 -16.97 -11.68
C GLN A 168 8.28 -18.29 -11.22
N SER A 169 7.69 -19.01 -12.18
CA SER A 169 7.53 -20.45 -12.10
C SER A 169 8.92 -21.01 -11.79
N VAL A 170 9.16 -21.37 -10.52
CA VAL A 170 10.27 -22.25 -10.19
C VAL A 170 9.91 -23.56 -10.88
N ALA A 171 10.39 -23.72 -12.11
CA ALA A 171 10.44 -25.01 -12.76
C ALA A 171 11.17 -25.92 -11.77
N ASN A 172 10.41 -26.78 -11.10
CA ASN A 172 10.92 -27.75 -10.17
C ASN A 172 11.89 -28.66 -10.94
N PRO A 173 13.22 -28.54 -10.78
CA PRO A 173 14.16 -29.32 -11.57
C PRO A 173 14.40 -30.72 -10.98
N GLY A 174 13.63 -31.12 -9.96
CA GLY A 174 13.86 -32.34 -9.20
C GLY A 174 12.70 -33.32 -9.25
N LEU A 175 12.44 -33.92 -10.42
CA LEU A 175 11.77 -35.22 -10.57
C LEU A 175 12.24 -35.84 -11.90
N LEU A 176 13.51 -36.21 -11.94
CA LEU A 176 14.08 -37.22 -12.83
C LEU A 176 14.96 -38.14 -12.00
#